data_AF-A0AAD8YK53-F1
#
_entry.id   AF-A0AAD8YK53-F1
#
_cell.length_a   1.000
_cell.length_b   1.000
_cell.length_c   1.000
_cell.angle_alpha   90.00
_cell.angle_beta   90.00
_cell.angle_gamma   90.00
#
_symmetry.space_group_name_H-M   'P 1'
#
loop_
_entity.id
_entity.type
_entity.pdbx_description
1 polymer ?
#
loop_
_entity_poly.entity_id
_entity_poly.type
_entity_poly.pdbx_seq_one_letter_code
_entity_poly.pdbx_strand_id
1 'polypeptide(L)'
;MSAVNSERKSPPENVGDAEPSAKRVCNLSVVAVGGSIDTHNIVTTPREGDFNEKTWWMVDLTPIGSSSPQGASALVKRCMRTHGWDEVKARKVLDAYRQFMILKKELKDWDANILSPCYLVDQMWHCHILDVVNYCHDMMLLCGHVVGHNPDGALDYVAKQERDDTTRASLQDHFGSYDKEVWDYSPDAASANANGIAIQLDNAANEERNW
;
A
#
# COMPACT_ATOMS: atom_id res chain seq x y z
N MET A 1 70.83 -30.49 45.85
CA MET A 1 69.94 -29.79 46.79
C MET A 1 68.58 -30.46 46.72
N SER A 2 68.14 -31.04 47.85
CA SER A 2 66.82 -31.55 48.27
C SER A 2 65.90 -32.21 47.21
N ALA A 3 65.57 -33.53 47.22
CA ALA A 3 64.79 -34.30 48.22
C ALA A 3 63.36 -33.72 48.36
N VAL A 4 62.21 -34.42 48.27
CA VAL A 4 61.75 -35.75 48.71
C VAL A 4 60.35 -36.02 48.08
N ASN A 5 60.07 -37.27 47.62
CA ASN A 5 58.88 -38.17 47.82
C ASN A 5 57.44 -37.59 47.96
N SER A 6 56.31 -38.29 47.75
CA SER A 6 55.94 -39.67 47.38
C SER A 6 54.40 -39.69 47.16
N GLU A 7 53.93 -40.59 46.30
CA GLU A 7 52.65 -41.35 46.32
C GLU A 7 51.30 -40.74 46.78
N ARG A 8 50.20 -41.01 46.05
CA ARG A 8 49.20 -42.08 46.31
C ARG A 8 47.94 -41.98 45.41
N LYS A 9 47.22 -43.11 45.33
CA LYS A 9 46.07 -43.51 44.48
C LYS A 9 44.73 -42.73 44.68
N SER A 10 43.94 -42.76 43.60
CA SER A 10 42.48 -42.59 43.26
C SER A 10 41.39 -42.67 44.37
N PRO A 11 40.05 -42.52 44.12
CA PRO A 11 39.17 -41.78 43.16
C PRO A 11 38.04 -40.98 43.94
N PRO A 12 36.74 -40.88 43.56
CA PRO A 12 36.00 -40.38 42.37
C PRO A 12 35.08 -39.15 42.67
N GLU A 13 34.33 -38.69 41.66
CA GLU A 13 33.03 -37.94 41.67
C GLU A 13 32.89 -36.65 42.51
N ASN A 14 32.57 -35.53 41.85
CA ASN A 14 31.35 -34.79 42.21
C ASN A 14 30.80 -33.97 41.04
N VAL A 15 29.49 -34.10 40.90
CA VAL A 15 28.55 -33.40 40.05
C VAL A 15 28.50 -31.92 40.46
N GLY A 16 28.48 -31.03 39.48
CA GLY A 16 28.36 -29.59 39.71
C GLY A 16 27.85 -28.93 38.45
N ASP A 17 26.53 -28.77 38.41
CA ASP A 17 25.74 -28.33 37.28
C ASP A 17 26.19 -26.97 36.72
N ALA A 18 26.28 -26.92 35.39
CA ALA A 18 26.37 -25.69 34.64
C ALA A 18 25.06 -24.91 34.78
N GLU A 19 25.15 -23.67 35.28
CA GLU A 19 24.10 -22.67 35.08
C GLU A 19 23.92 -22.36 33.58
N PRO A 20 22.67 -22.28 33.10
CA PRO A 20 22.35 -21.36 32.03
C PRO A 20 21.33 -20.33 32.51
N SER A 21 21.81 -19.09 32.56
CA SER A 21 21.16 -17.86 32.09
C SER A 21 19.62 -17.81 32.20
N ALA A 22 19.17 -17.05 33.19
CA ALA A 22 17.77 -16.73 33.47
C ALA A 22 17.01 -16.28 32.21
N LYS A 23 16.13 -17.15 31.71
CA LYS A 23 15.01 -16.77 30.85
C LYS A 23 14.00 -16.03 31.73
N ARG A 24 13.77 -14.76 31.42
CA ARG A 24 12.68 -13.96 31.99
C ARG A 24 11.35 -14.53 31.50
N VAL A 25 10.74 -15.41 32.29
CA VAL A 25 9.39 -15.93 32.08
C VAL A 25 8.43 -14.89 32.64
N CYS A 26 7.73 -14.17 31.77
CA CYS A 26 6.54 -13.41 32.16
C CYS A 26 5.39 -14.40 32.28
N ASN A 27 5.09 -14.84 33.51
CA ASN A 27 3.86 -15.55 33.83
C ASN A 27 2.67 -14.61 33.58
N LEU A 28 1.92 -14.84 32.51
CA LEU A 28 0.58 -14.29 32.35
C LEU A 28 -0.42 -15.42 32.57
N SER A 29 -1.12 -15.34 33.70
CA SER A 29 -2.18 -16.24 34.12
C SER A 29 -3.25 -16.35 33.03
N VAL A 30 -3.46 -17.54 32.49
CA VAL A 30 -4.58 -17.81 31.57
C VAL A 30 -5.85 -17.91 32.42
N VAL A 31 -6.68 -16.87 32.36
CA VAL A 31 -8.07 -16.96 32.81
C VAL A 31 -8.90 -17.24 31.57
N ALA A 32 -9.42 -18.45 31.45
CA ALA A 32 -10.36 -18.81 30.40
C ALA A 32 -11.67 -18.04 30.62
N VAL A 33 -11.96 -17.09 29.74
CA VAL A 33 -13.30 -16.50 29.62
C VAL A 33 -13.75 -16.73 28.19
N GLY A 34 -14.72 -17.63 28.04
CA GLY A 34 -15.45 -17.79 26.79
C GLY A 34 -16.22 -16.51 26.48
N GLY A 35 -16.05 -16.01 25.26
CA GLY A 35 -16.75 -14.83 24.76
C GLY A 35 -16.49 -14.69 23.27
N SER A 36 -17.57 -14.56 22.51
CA SER A 36 -17.68 -14.43 21.06
C SER A 36 -16.59 -13.55 20.44
N ILE A 37 -15.99 -14.01 19.33
CA ILE A 37 -15.12 -13.21 18.48
C ILE A 37 -16.04 -12.25 17.71
N ASP A 38 -16.30 -11.08 18.28
CA ASP A 38 -17.04 -10.03 17.58
C ASP A 38 -16.14 -9.50 16.47
N THR A 39 -16.43 -9.94 15.24
CA THR A 39 -15.95 -9.30 14.03
C THR A 39 -16.46 -7.87 14.04
N HIS A 40 -15.57 -6.90 14.24
CA HIS A 40 -15.90 -5.50 14.16
C HIS A 40 -16.33 -5.18 12.72
N ASN A 41 -17.64 -5.24 12.47
CA ASN A 41 -18.25 -4.69 11.27
C ASN A 41 -17.97 -3.19 11.27
N ILE A 42 -17.10 -2.74 10.36
CA ILE A 42 -16.98 -1.33 10.04
C ILE A 42 -18.32 -0.91 9.45
N VAL A 43 -19.17 -0.29 10.27
CA VAL A 43 -20.42 0.30 9.81
C VAL A 43 -20.07 1.55 9.02
N THR A 44 -19.84 1.37 7.73
CA THR A 44 -19.75 2.46 6.77
C THR A 44 -21.18 2.93 6.47
N THR A 45 -21.47 4.20 6.74
CA THR A 45 -22.74 4.79 6.31
C THR A 45 -22.77 4.85 4.78
N PRO A 46 -23.87 4.45 4.12
CA PRO A 46 -23.98 4.54 2.67
C PRO A 46 -23.79 5.97 2.20
N ARG A 47 -22.96 6.17 1.18
CA ARG A 47 -22.86 7.45 0.46
C ARG A 47 -24.21 7.65 -0.26
N GLU A 48 -24.83 8.83 -0.14
CA GLU A 48 -26.09 9.11 -0.84
C GLU A 48 -25.88 9.05 -2.36
N GLY A 49 -26.56 8.09 -2.99
CA GLY A 49 -26.47 7.74 -4.41
C GLY A 49 -26.09 6.27 -4.57
N ASP A 50 -27.02 5.44 -5.05
CA ASP A 50 -26.83 3.99 -5.29
C ASP A 50 -25.81 3.73 -6.41
N PHE A 51 -24.52 3.96 -6.13
CA PHE A 51 -23.44 3.60 -7.04
C PHE A 51 -23.10 2.12 -6.86
N ASN A 52 -22.89 1.43 -7.98
CA ASN A 52 -22.36 0.07 -8.01
C ASN A 52 -20.92 0.06 -8.56
N GLU A 53 -20.28 -1.10 -8.49
CA GLU A 53 -18.92 -1.35 -8.98
C GLU A 53 -18.69 -0.84 -10.42
N LYS A 54 -19.71 -0.84 -11.29
CA LYS A 54 -19.57 -0.39 -12.68
C LYS A 54 -19.62 1.13 -12.79
N THR A 55 -20.51 1.78 -12.03
CA THR A 55 -20.73 3.24 -12.12
C THR A 55 -19.73 4.06 -11.33
N TRP A 56 -19.03 3.46 -10.36
CA TRP A 56 -18.02 4.16 -9.58
C TRP A 56 -16.89 4.74 -10.44
N TRP A 57 -16.50 4.06 -11.52
CA TRP A 57 -15.42 4.51 -12.41
C TRP A 57 -15.76 5.71 -13.29
N MET A 58 -17.01 6.19 -13.27
CA MET A 58 -17.41 7.37 -14.04
C MET A 58 -16.85 8.65 -13.43
N VAL A 59 -16.54 9.61 -14.30
CA VAL A 59 -15.97 10.90 -13.91
C VAL A 59 -16.78 12.03 -14.55
N ASP A 60 -17.40 12.82 -13.69
CA ASP A 60 -18.13 14.04 -14.01
C ASP A 60 -17.38 15.25 -13.41
N LEU A 61 -16.74 16.02 -14.30
CA LEU A 61 -15.99 17.23 -13.93
C LEU A 61 -16.81 18.51 -14.11
N THR A 62 -18.13 18.43 -14.34
CA THR A 62 -18.96 19.61 -14.50
C THR A 62 -18.84 20.57 -13.30
N PRO A 63 -19.04 21.89 -13.51
CA PRO A 63 -18.80 22.91 -12.51
C PRO A 63 -19.63 22.72 -11.24
N ILE A 64 -19.10 23.24 -10.13
CA ILE A 64 -19.72 23.21 -8.80
C ILE A 64 -21.10 23.88 -8.88
N GLY A 65 -22.16 23.10 -8.68
CA GLY A 65 -23.55 23.58 -8.65
C GLY A 65 -24.61 22.63 -9.20
N SER A 66 -24.24 21.60 -9.98
CA SER A 66 -25.23 20.75 -10.68
C SER A 66 -25.31 19.28 -10.26
N SER A 67 -24.32 18.69 -9.58
CA SER A 67 -24.48 17.40 -8.88
C SER A 67 -23.33 17.11 -7.92
N SER A 68 -23.61 16.37 -6.84
CA SER A 68 -22.59 15.81 -5.93
C SER A 68 -21.51 15.05 -6.72
N PRO A 69 -20.21 15.13 -6.36
CA PRO A 69 -19.16 14.42 -7.09
C PRO A 69 -19.40 12.90 -7.06
N GLN A 70 -19.79 12.37 -8.22
CA GLN A 70 -20.13 10.97 -8.46
C GLN A 70 -18.86 10.15 -8.67
N GLY A 71 -18.83 8.90 -8.17
CA GLY A 71 -17.75 7.95 -8.44
C GLY A 71 -16.34 8.50 -8.23
N ALA A 72 -15.45 8.22 -9.19
CA ALA A 72 -14.04 8.60 -9.18
C ALA A 72 -13.79 10.11 -9.38
N SER A 73 -14.82 10.94 -9.57
CA SER A 73 -14.67 12.38 -9.85
C SER A 73 -13.88 13.12 -8.77
N ALA A 74 -14.12 12.81 -7.50
CA ALA A 74 -13.38 13.43 -6.39
C ALA A 74 -11.90 13.05 -6.41
N LEU A 75 -11.60 11.78 -6.70
CA LEU A 75 -10.24 11.26 -6.83
C LEU A 75 -9.51 11.91 -8.01
N VAL A 76 -10.14 11.97 -9.19
CA VAL A 76 -9.58 12.62 -10.38
C VAL A 76 -9.28 14.10 -10.11
N LYS A 77 -10.26 14.85 -9.56
CA LYS A 77 -10.06 16.26 -9.21
C LYS A 77 -8.92 16.43 -8.19
N ARG A 78 -8.74 15.49 -7.26
CA ARG A 78 -7.62 15.50 -6.30
C ARG A 78 -6.29 15.28 -7.01
N CYS A 79 -6.15 14.26 -7.86
CA CYS A 79 -4.92 14.00 -8.60
C CYS A 79 -4.52 15.19 -9.50
N MET A 80 -5.50 15.83 -10.16
CA MET A 80 -5.25 17.04 -10.95
C MET A 80 -4.65 18.18 -10.11
N ARG A 81 -5.20 18.42 -8.91
CA ARG A 81 -4.68 19.46 -7.99
C ARG A 81 -3.33 19.08 -7.37
N THR A 82 -3.14 17.84 -6.95
CA THR A 82 -1.95 17.39 -6.22
C THR A 82 -0.74 17.22 -7.11
N HIS A 83 -0.94 16.78 -8.36
CA HIS A 83 0.17 16.43 -9.27
C HIS A 83 0.23 17.28 -10.53
N GLY A 84 -0.63 18.30 -10.65
CA GLY A 84 -0.70 19.16 -11.83
C GLY A 84 -1.12 18.44 -13.11
N TRP A 85 -1.76 17.27 -13.00
CA TRP A 85 -2.22 16.52 -14.17
C TRP A 85 -3.38 17.24 -14.85
N ASP A 86 -3.36 17.26 -16.18
CA ASP A 86 -4.55 17.58 -16.94
C ASP A 86 -5.60 16.45 -16.82
N GLU A 87 -6.83 16.74 -17.26
CA GLU A 87 -7.93 15.80 -17.21
C GLU A 87 -7.64 14.52 -18.02
N VAL A 88 -6.98 14.66 -19.18
CA VAL A 88 -6.70 13.53 -20.08
C VAL A 88 -5.76 12.53 -19.40
N LYS A 89 -4.66 13.02 -18.83
CA LYS A 89 -3.71 12.21 -18.05
C LYS A 89 -4.38 11.60 -16.84
N ALA A 90 -5.16 12.38 -16.08
CA ALA A 90 -5.82 11.86 -14.88
C ALA A 90 -6.82 10.74 -15.21
N ARG A 91 -7.56 10.85 -16.33
CA ARG A 91 -8.46 9.78 -16.80
C ARG A 91 -7.71 8.53 -17.26
N LYS A 92 -6.64 8.69 -18.04
CA LYS A 92 -5.78 7.56 -18.43
C LYS A 92 -5.22 6.80 -17.22
N VAL A 93 -4.75 7.53 -16.21
CA VAL A 93 -4.25 6.93 -14.97
C VAL A 93 -5.37 6.26 -14.18
N LEU A 94 -6.60 6.81 -14.19
CA LEU A 94 -7.75 6.17 -13.56
C LEU A 94 -8.09 4.82 -14.22
N ASP A 95 -8.02 4.73 -15.54
CA ASP A 95 -8.23 3.46 -16.25
C ASP A 95 -7.17 2.42 -15.88
N ALA A 96 -5.90 2.82 -15.77
CA ALA A 96 -4.83 1.95 -15.28
C ALA A 96 -5.02 1.54 -13.80
N TYR A 97 -5.43 2.48 -12.94
CA TYR A 97 -5.76 2.19 -11.54
C TYR A 97 -6.92 1.20 -11.42
N ARG A 98 -7.92 1.30 -12.29
CA ARG A 98 -9.00 0.31 -12.39
C ARG A 98 -8.47 -1.08 -12.73
N GLN A 99 -7.59 -1.20 -13.72
CA GLN A 99 -6.95 -2.47 -14.06
C GLN A 99 -6.21 -3.05 -12.86
N PHE A 100 -5.46 -2.22 -12.14
CA PHE A 100 -4.75 -2.63 -10.94
C PHE A 100 -5.69 -3.17 -9.84
N MET A 101 -6.80 -2.48 -9.57
CA MET A 101 -7.81 -2.94 -8.60
C MET A 101 -8.48 -4.25 -9.00
N ILE A 102 -8.74 -4.47 -10.29
CA ILE A 102 -9.26 -5.74 -10.80
C ILE A 102 -8.26 -6.87 -10.50
N LEU A 103 -6.97 -6.69 -10.84
CA LEU A 103 -5.94 -7.70 -10.57
C LEU A 103 -5.78 -7.98 -9.07
N LYS A 104 -5.78 -6.92 -8.24
CA LYS A 104 -5.79 -7.04 -6.77
C LYS A 104 -6.93 -7.93 -6.28
N LYS A 105 -8.14 -7.71 -6.82
CA LYS A 105 -9.34 -8.47 -6.47
C LYS A 105 -9.25 -9.94 -6.87
N GLU A 106 -8.80 -10.21 -8.09
CA GLU A 106 -8.72 -11.57 -8.62
C GLU A 106 -7.66 -12.42 -7.93
N LEU A 107 -6.49 -11.83 -7.68
CA LEU A 107 -5.39 -12.50 -6.99
C LEU A 107 -5.53 -12.45 -5.47
N LYS A 108 -6.57 -11.77 -4.95
CA LYS A 108 -6.79 -11.53 -3.52
C LYS A 108 -5.56 -10.95 -2.82
N ASP A 109 -4.86 -10.04 -3.50
CA ASP A 109 -3.60 -9.45 -3.03
C ASP A 109 -3.87 -8.25 -2.10
N TRP A 110 -4.54 -8.53 -0.99
CA TRP A 110 -5.00 -7.51 -0.05
C TRP A 110 -3.86 -6.82 0.67
N ASP A 111 -2.77 -7.52 0.96
CA ASP A 111 -1.65 -6.99 1.75
C ASP A 111 -0.48 -6.47 0.88
N ALA A 112 -0.68 -6.36 -0.44
CA ALA A 112 0.33 -5.89 -1.40
C ALA A 112 1.64 -6.69 -1.43
N ASN A 113 1.49 -8.02 -1.39
CA ASN A 113 2.60 -8.96 -1.43
C ASN A 113 2.85 -9.54 -2.84
N ILE A 114 1.87 -9.48 -3.74
CA ILE A 114 1.94 -10.10 -5.07
C ILE A 114 2.12 -9.05 -6.18
N LEU A 115 1.37 -7.94 -6.09
CA LEU A 115 1.32 -6.92 -7.12
C LEU A 115 1.90 -5.60 -6.62
N SER A 116 2.48 -4.84 -7.56
CA SER A 116 3.01 -3.51 -7.32
C SER A 116 2.55 -2.56 -8.44
N PRO A 117 1.99 -1.40 -8.11
CA PRO A 117 1.62 -0.42 -9.12
C PRO A 117 2.87 0.18 -9.80
N CYS A 118 2.72 0.71 -11.02
CA CYS A 118 3.70 1.64 -11.56
C CYS A 118 3.57 3.01 -10.88
N TYR A 119 4.54 3.90 -11.09
CA TYR A 119 4.60 5.20 -10.43
C TYR A 119 3.30 6.01 -10.55
N LEU A 120 2.72 6.15 -11.75
CA LEU A 120 1.51 6.97 -11.92
C LEU A 120 0.29 6.37 -11.22
N VAL A 121 0.14 5.04 -11.26
CA VAL A 121 -0.94 4.34 -10.58
C VAL A 121 -0.78 4.44 -9.06
N ASP A 122 0.46 4.36 -8.56
CA ASP A 122 0.78 4.51 -7.14
C ASP A 122 0.39 5.91 -6.62
N GLN A 123 0.73 6.97 -7.35
CA GLN A 123 0.37 8.34 -7.00
C GLN A 123 -1.16 8.55 -6.90
N MET A 124 -1.93 7.97 -7.84
CA MET A 124 -3.39 8.00 -7.74
C MET A 124 -3.90 7.18 -6.56
N TRP A 125 -3.32 6.00 -6.32
CA TRP A 125 -3.70 5.15 -5.20
C TRP A 125 -3.43 5.82 -3.85
N HIS A 126 -2.30 6.52 -3.70
CA HIS A 126 -2.01 7.34 -2.51
C HIS A 126 -3.04 8.45 -2.32
N CYS A 127 -3.38 9.17 -3.40
CA CYS A 127 -4.46 10.17 -3.35
C CYS A 127 -5.80 9.57 -2.90
N HIS A 128 -6.06 8.29 -3.21
CA HIS A 128 -7.26 7.58 -2.77
C HIS A 128 -7.16 7.19 -1.29
N ILE A 129 -6.08 6.52 -0.88
CA ILE A 129 -5.83 6.06 0.50
C ILE A 129 -5.89 7.20 1.52
N LEU A 130 -5.36 8.37 1.18
CA LEU A 130 -5.34 9.53 2.08
C LEU A 130 -6.75 10.04 2.43
N ASP A 131 -7.77 9.69 1.66
CA ASP A 131 -9.18 9.88 1.99
C ASP A 131 -9.75 8.61 2.63
N VAL A 132 -9.19 8.23 3.79
CA VAL A 132 -9.33 6.90 4.41
C VAL A 132 -10.78 6.44 4.53
N VAL A 133 -11.71 7.34 4.87
CA VAL A 133 -13.13 6.99 5.03
C VAL A 133 -13.77 6.59 3.69
N ASN A 134 -13.60 7.41 2.65
CA ASN A 134 -14.12 7.07 1.33
C ASN A 134 -13.37 5.88 0.73
N TYR A 135 -12.05 5.81 0.91
CA TYR A 135 -11.23 4.69 0.47
C TYR A 135 -11.75 3.36 1.01
N CYS A 136 -12.00 3.25 2.33
CA CYS A 136 -12.53 2.02 2.90
C CYS A 136 -13.89 1.65 2.30
N HIS A 137 -14.78 2.62 2.14
CA HIS A 137 -16.09 2.38 1.53
C HIS A 137 -15.97 1.92 0.07
N ASP A 138 -15.14 2.62 -0.71
CA ASP A 138 -14.91 2.34 -2.12
C ASP A 138 -14.22 0.98 -2.32
N MET A 139 -13.26 0.62 -1.48
CA MET A 139 -12.62 -0.70 -1.53
C MET A 139 -13.60 -1.82 -1.17
N MET A 140 -14.49 -1.61 -0.20
CA MET A 140 -15.54 -2.59 0.09
C MET A 140 -16.53 -2.71 -1.07
N LEU A 141 -16.89 -1.61 -1.74
CA LEU A 141 -17.76 -1.61 -2.92
C LEU A 141 -17.12 -2.31 -4.12
N LEU A 142 -15.86 -1.99 -4.41
CA LEU A 142 -15.15 -2.44 -5.62
C LEU A 142 -14.56 -3.84 -5.45
N CYS A 143 -13.93 -4.11 -4.31
CA CYS A 143 -13.13 -5.30 -4.07
C CYS A 143 -13.77 -6.27 -3.07
N GLY A 144 -14.73 -5.82 -2.25
CA GLY A 144 -15.25 -6.59 -1.12
C GLY A 144 -14.24 -6.76 0.03
N HIS A 145 -13.10 -6.09 -0.05
CA HIS A 145 -12.03 -6.11 0.94
C HIS A 145 -11.22 -4.82 0.83
N VAL A 146 -10.72 -4.30 1.96
CA VAL A 146 -9.79 -3.17 1.95
C VAL A 146 -8.43 -3.63 1.41
N VAL A 147 -7.91 -2.95 0.39
CA VAL A 147 -6.55 -3.21 -0.11
C VAL A 147 -5.56 -2.40 0.72
N GLY A 148 -4.66 -3.07 1.42
CA GLY A 148 -3.58 -2.48 2.19
C GLY A 148 -2.44 -1.94 1.33
N HIS A 149 -1.70 -0.99 1.88
CA HIS A 149 -0.50 -0.41 1.29
C HIS A 149 0.66 -0.48 2.29
N ASN A 150 1.79 -1.01 1.86
CA ASN A 150 3.04 -1.01 2.64
C ASN A 150 3.93 0.15 2.16
N PRO A 151 4.09 1.24 2.94
CA PRO A 151 4.92 2.38 2.54
C PRO A 151 6.40 2.02 2.36
N ASP A 152 6.85 0.94 3.02
CA ASP A 152 8.23 0.45 2.97
C ASP A 152 8.40 -0.69 1.95
N GLY A 153 7.35 -1.04 1.21
CA GLY A 153 7.35 -2.19 0.29
C GLY A 153 8.40 -2.08 -0.83
N ALA A 154 8.88 -0.87 -1.14
CA ALA A 154 9.91 -0.63 -2.13
C ALA A 154 11.35 -0.80 -1.60
N LEU A 155 11.55 -0.95 -0.28
CA LEU A 155 12.91 -1.08 0.30
C LEU A 155 13.56 -2.43 -0.02
N ASP A 156 12.75 -3.49 -0.20
CA ASP A 156 13.22 -4.76 -0.74
C ASP A 156 13.15 -4.71 -2.28
N TYR A 157 14.27 -4.34 -2.90
CA TYR A 157 14.36 -4.19 -4.34
C TYR A 157 14.08 -5.47 -5.12
N VAL A 158 14.46 -6.65 -4.57
CA VAL A 158 14.25 -7.94 -5.26
C VAL A 158 12.77 -8.27 -5.22
N ALA A 159 12.16 -8.25 -4.04
CA ALA A 159 10.73 -8.51 -3.92
C ALA A 159 9.89 -7.47 -4.69
N LYS A 160 10.32 -6.20 -4.71
CA LYS A 160 9.66 -5.15 -5.51
C LYS A 160 9.72 -5.46 -7.01
N GLN A 161 10.88 -5.87 -7.51
CA GLN A 161 11.04 -6.24 -8.92
C GLN A 161 10.18 -7.44 -9.29
N GLU A 162 10.10 -8.46 -8.44
CA GLU A 162 9.23 -9.63 -8.65
C GLU A 162 7.75 -9.24 -8.72
N ARG A 163 7.29 -8.31 -7.86
CA ARG A 163 5.92 -7.80 -7.91
C ARG A 163 5.64 -6.95 -9.15
N ASP A 164 6.62 -6.17 -9.62
CA ASP A 164 6.49 -5.39 -10.86
C ASP A 164 6.36 -6.32 -12.07
N ASP A 165 7.18 -7.35 -12.16
CA ASP A 165 7.14 -8.34 -13.24
C ASP A 165 5.84 -9.16 -13.20
N THR A 166 5.40 -9.55 -12.01
CA THR A 166 4.10 -10.23 -11.79
C THR A 166 2.94 -9.34 -12.23
N THR A 167 2.98 -8.04 -11.94
CA THR A 167 1.95 -7.09 -12.35
C THR A 167 1.91 -6.94 -13.87
N ARG A 168 3.07 -6.84 -14.52
CA ARG A 168 3.17 -6.75 -15.98
C ARG A 168 2.62 -8.00 -16.67
N ALA A 169 2.99 -9.18 -16.18
CA ALA A 169 2.48 -10.45 -16.69
C ALA A 169 0.95 -10.53 -16.51
N SER A 170 0.46 -10.21 -15.31
CA SER A 170 -0.98 -10.24 -15.00
C SER A 170 -1.79 -9.28 -15.87
N LEU A 171 -1.26 -8.08 -16.15
CA LEU A 171 -1.90 -7.12 -17.06
C LEU A 171 -2.00 -7.67 -18.49
N GLN A 172 -0.92 -8.27 -18.98
CA GLN A 172 -0.88 -8.87 -20.31
C GLN A 172 -1.83 -10.06 -20.44
N ASP A 173 -1.83 -10.95 -19.45
CA ASP A 173 -2.65 -12.17 -19.45
C ASP A 173 -4.15 -11.85 -19.29
N HIS A 174 -4.50 -10.90 -18.42
CA HIS A 174 -5.89 -10.57 -18.14
C HIS A 174 -6.52 -9.67 -19.21
N PHE A 175 -5.81 -8.64 -19.69
CA PHE A 175 -6.38 -7.62 -20.58
C PHE A 175 -5.93 -7.73 -22.05
N GLY A 176 -4.89 -8.51 -22.35
CA GLY A 176 -4.31 -8.64 -23.69
C GLY A 176 -3.53 -7.41 -24.18
N SER A 177 -3.92 -6.20 -23.76
CA SER A 177 -3.20 -4.95 -23.99
C SER A 177 -3.51 -3.92 -22.90
N TYR A 178 -2.57 -3.01 -22.62
CA TYR A 178 -2.70 -1.93 -21.66
C TYR A 178 -1.89 -0.71 -22.12
N ASP A 179 -2.20 0.48 -21.58
CA ASP A 179 -1.48 1.72 -21.94
C ASP A 179 -0.04 1.67 -21.39
N LYS A 180 0.92 1.42 -22.28
CA LYS A 180 2.34 1.30 -21.93
C LYS A 180 2.98 2.62 -21.50
N GLU A 181 2.40 3.76 -21.88
CA GLU A 181 2.88 5.08 -21.43
C GLU A 181 2.54 5.30 -19.97
N VAL A 182 1.34 4.86 -19.55
CA VAL A 182 0.93 4.95 -18.13
C VAL A 182 1.66 3.92 -17.28
N TRP A 183 1.78 2.69 -17.79
CA TRP A 183 2.45 1.57 -17.11
C TRP A 183 3.97 1.54 -17.32
N ASP A 184 4.59 2.67 -17.63
CA ASP A 184 6.05 2.76 -17.75
C ASP A 184 6.71 2.69 -16.35
N TYR A 185 7.68 1.79 -16.22
CA TYR A 185 8.49 1.58 -15.02
C TYR A 185 9.87 2.23 -15.14
N SER A 186 10.15 2.94 -16.24
CA SER A 186 11.43 3.62 -16.45
C SER A 186 11.67 4.72 -15.40
N PRO A 187 12.88 4.83 -14.82
CA PRO A 187 13.22 5.91 -13.89
C PRO A 187 13.06 7.31 -14.51
N ASP A 188 13.17 7.43 -15.83
CA ASP A 188 12.98 8.70 -16.55
C ASP A 188 11.53 9.18 -16.51
N ALA A 189 10.55 8.27 -16.47
CA ALA A 189 9.12 8.59 -16.35
C ALA A 189 8.77 9.16 -14.95
N ALA A 190 9.50 8.73 -13.92
CA ALA A 190 9.40 9.30 -12.57
C ALA A 190 10.06 10.69 -12.49
N SER A 191 11.23 10.85 -13.14
CA SER A 191 12.02 12.10 -13.15
C SER A 191 11.39 13.22 -14.00
N ALA A 192 10.91 12.93 -15.20
CA ALA A 192 10.29 13.91 -16.08
C ALA A 192 9.04 14.57 -15.46
N ASN A 193 8.35 13.88 -14.55
CA ASN A 193 7.17 14.39 -13.86
C ASN A 193 7.48 15.14 -12.55
N ALA A 194 8.59 14.82 -11.86
CA ALA A 194 9.02 15.58 -10.67
C ALA A 194 9.40 17.03 -11.02
N ASN A 195 9.98 17.24 -12.21
CA ASN A 195 10.33 18.57 -12.72
C ASN A 195 9.11 19.45 -13.03
N GLY A 196 7.95 18.87 -13.32
CA GLY A 196 6.70 19.63 -13.53
C GLY A 196 6.16 20.24 -12.23
N ILE A 197 6.31 19.54 -11.10
CA ILE A 197 5.86 19.99 -9.77
C ILE A 197 6.72 21.16 -9.28
N ALA A 198 8.03 21.12 -9.51
CA ALA A 198 8.93 22.22 -9.13
C ALA A 198 8.56 23.54 -9.83
N ILE A 199 8.23 23.48 -11.13
CA ILE A 199 7.87 24.67 -11.92
C ILE A 199 6.53 25.28 -11.45
N GLN A 200 5.57 24.45 -11.00
CA GLN A 200 4.27 24.93 -10.52
C GLN A 200 4.34 25.60 -9.14
N LEU A 201 5.18 25.08 -8.23
CA LEU A 201 5.41 25.69 -6.92
C LEU A 201 6.18 27.02 -7.04
N ASP A 202 7.14 27.11 -7.95
CA ASP A 202 7.87 28.35 -8.21
C ASP A 202 6.96 29.45 -8.81
N ASN A 203 6.03 29.09 -9.69
CA ASN A 203 5.06 30.05 -10.25
C ASN A 203 4.07 30.57 -9.21
N ALA A 204 3.54 29.69 -8.35
CA ALA A 204 2.64 30.09 -7.26
C ALA A 204 3.35 30.98 -6.21
N ALA A 205 4.60 30.67 -5.88
CA ALA A 205 5.42 31.47 -4.96
C ALA A 205 5.83 32.84 -5.54
N ASN A 206 5.81 32.99 -6.87
CA ASN A 206 6.11 34.25 -7.55
C ASN A 206 4.87 35.16 -7.69
N GLU A 207 3.67 34.58 -7.74
CA GLU A 207 2.40 35.32 -7.72
C GLU A 207 2.11 35.95 -6.34
N GLU A 208 2.52 35.31 -5.24
CA GLU A 208 2.40 35.86 -3.88
C GLU A 208 3.41 36.98 -3.54
N ARG A 209 4.44 37.21 -4.38
CA ARG A 209 5.42 38.29 -4.19
C ARG A 209 5.10 39.57 -4.95
N ASN A 210 4.02 39.59 -5.73
CA ASN A 210 3.61 40.73 -6.57
C ASN A 210 2.39 41.49 -6.04
N TRP A 211 2.06 41.35 -4.76
CA TRP A 211 1.13 42.21 -4.00
C TRP A 211 1.83 42.76 -2.76
#